data_AF-A0A7Y8F5B9-F1
#
_entry.id   AF-A0A7Y8F5B9-F1
#
_cell.length_a   1.000
_cell.length_b   1.000
_cell.length_c   1.000
_cell.angle_alpha   90.00
_cell.angle_beta   90.00
_cell.angle_gamma   90.00
#
_symmetry.space_group_name_H-M   'P 1'
#
loop_
_entity.id
_entity.type
_entity.pdbx_description
1 polymer ?
#
loop_
_entity_poly.entity_id
_entity_poly.type
_entity_poly.pdbx_seq_one_letter_code
_entity_poly.pdbx_strand_id
1 'polypeptide(L)'
;MPRKPFLMACLMIVSCGVAVASCETPGASLPRAEDLRVLPKPIPSDDVLTSRIAGEQHDNAVEAWGEAGWAQVGRLCRFFDEMGMKGLDCPAPETRPKPG
;
A
#
# COMPACT_ATOMS: atom_id res chain seq x y z
N MET A 1 -23.49 45.87 39.50
CA MET A 1 -22.20 45.16 39.30
C MET A 1 -22.09 44.74 37.83
N PRO A 2 -20.91 44.89 37.20
CA PRO A 2 -20.76 44.95 35.75
C PRO A 2 -20.82 43.56 35.10
N ARG A 3 -21.60 43.44 34.03
CA ARG A 3 -21.56 42.28 33.13
C ARG A 3 -20.16 42.26 32.48
N LYS A 4 -19.37 41.22 32.73
CA LYS A 4 -17.98 41.10 32.25
C LYS A 4 -17.99 40.64 30.78
N PRO A 5 -17.75 41.51 29.79
CA PRO A 5 -17.75 41.15 28.36
C PRO A 5 -16.59 40.21 27.99
N PHE A 6 -15.54 40.17 28.83
CA PHE A 6 -14.37 39.32 28.63
C PHE A 6 -14.66 37.81 28.67
N LEU A 7 -15.67 37.37 29.44
CA LEU A 7 -16.00 35.94 29.54
C LEU A 7 -16.67 35.41 28.26
N MET A 8 -17.38 36.25 27.53
CA MET A 8 -18.06 35.87 26.28
C MET A 8 -17.08 35.81 25.10
N ALA A 9 -16.07 36.69 25.09
CA ALA A 9 -15.02 36.68 24.07
C ALA A 9 -14.13 35.42 24.14
N CYS A 10 -13.83 34.93 25.36
CA CYS A 10 -13.03 33.71 25.52
C CYS A 10 -13.78 32.44 25.02
N LEU A 11 -15.09 32.37 25.16
CA LEU A 11 -15.89 31.23 24.69
C LEU A 11 -15.97 31.15 23.15
N MET A 12 -15.89 32.28 22.44
CA MET A 12 -15.95 32.32 20.96
C MET A 12 -14.61 32.00 20.29
N ILE A 13 -13.48 32.13 21.00
CA ILE A 13 -12.16 31.75 20.47
C ILE A 13 -11.94 30.24 20.58
N VAL A 14 -12.51 29.59 21.60
CA VAL A 14 -12.40 28.13 21.80
C VAL A 14 -13.15 27.34 20.74
N SER A 15 -14.26 27.85 20.19
CA SER A 15 -15.02 27.15 19.14
C SER A 15 -14.36 27.19 17.75
N CYS A 16 -13.42 28.11 17.51
CA CYS A 16 -12.71 28.20 16.22
C CYS A 16 -11.49 27.26 16.14
N GLY A 17 -10.96 26.77 17.28
CA GLY A 17 -9.79 25.90 17.31
C GLY A 17 -10.07 24.41 16.99
N VAL A 18 -11.33 23.98 17.07
CA VAL A 18 -11.70 22.55 16.95
C VAL A 18 -11.93 22.10 15.50
N ALA A 19 -11.99 23.02 14.53
CA ALA A 19 -12.30 22.69 13.14
C ALA A 19 -11.08 22.33 12.26
N VAL A 20 -9.85 22.59 12.73
CA VAL A 20 -8.62 22.33 11.93
C VAL A 20 -7.90 21.04 12.29
N ALA A 21 -8.35 20.30 13.31
CA ALA A 21 -7.73 19.04 13.74
C ALA A 21 -8.35 17.78 13.08
N SER A 22 -9.28 17.95 12.13
CA SER A 22 -9.96 16.83 11.46
C SER A 22 -9.81 16.89 9.94
N CYS A 23 -8.62 17.24 9.47
CA CYS A 23 -8.10 16.66 8.23
C CYS A 23 -7.22 15.47 8.62
N GLU A 24 -7.82 14.46 9.25
CA GLU A 24 -7.30 13.13 9.05
C GLU A 24 -7.62 12.84 7.58
N THR A 25 -6.67 13.08 6.68
CA THR A 25 -6.67 12.39 5.39
C THR A 25 -6.98 10.95 5.76
N PRO A 26 -8.10 10.34 5.33
CA PRO A 26 -8.42 8.96 5.68
C PRO A 26 -7.17 8.15 5.39
N GLY A 27 -6.42 7.85 6.46
CA GLY A 27 -5.02 7.54 6.32
C GLY A 27 -5.00 6.22 5.58
N ALA A 28 -4.45 6.22 4.37
CA ALA A 28 -4.25 4.99 3.61
C ALA A 28 -3.74 3.96 4.61
N SER A 29 -4.51 2.89 4.81
CA SER A 29 -4.12 1.88 5.79
C SER A 29 -2.74 1.40 5.37
N LEU A 30 -1.81 1.38 6.31
CA LEU A 30 -0.43 1.00 6.00
C LEU A 30 -0.44 -0.32 5.22
N PRO A 31 0.42 -0.45 4.20
CA PRO A 31 0.50 -1.69 3.43
C PRO A 31 0.81 -2.83 4.39
N ARG A 32 0.38 -4.04 4.02
CA ARG A 32 0.62 -5.20 4.87
C ARG A 32 2.13 -5.43 4.98
N ALA A 33 2.61 -5.93 6.11
CA ALA A 33 4.05 -6.18 6.30
C ALA A 33 4.62 -7.12 5.22
N GLU A 34 3.79 -8.01 4.67
CA GLU A 34 4.13 -8.89 3.56
C GLU A 34 4.49 -8.11 2.28
N ASP A 35 3.93 -6.93 2.07
CA ASP A 35 4.23 -6.08 0.91
C ASP A 35 5.61 -5.41 1.00
N LEU A 36 6.28 -5.49 2.15
CA LEU A 36 7.66 -5.04 2.33
C LEU A 36 8.66 -6.20 2.45
N ARG A 37 8.17 -7.45 2.51
CA ARG A 37 9.02 -8.62 2.57
C ARG A 37 9.58 -8.91 1.18
N VAL A 38 10.90 -9.05 1.08
CA VAL A 38 11.55 -9.51 -0.15
C VAL A 38 11.38 -11.02 -0.26
N LEU A 39 10.68 -11.47 -1.30
CA LEU A 39 10.58 -12.90 -1.62
C LEU A 39 11.89 -13.36 -2.25
N PRO A 40 12.53 -14.43 -1.73
CA PRO A 40 13.76 -14.94 -2.33
C PRO A 40 13.47 -15.45 -3.74
N LYS A 41 14.35 -15.11 -4.69
CA LYS A 41 14.28 -15.66 -6.04
C LYS A 41 14.50 -17.17 -5.98
N PRO A 42 13.71 -17.99 -6.72
CA PRO A 42 13.97 -19.41 -6.84
C PRO A 42 15.39 -19.69 -7.31
N ILE A 43 16.07 -20.62 -6.65
CA ILE A 43 17.41 -21.09 -7.01
C ILE A 43 17.23 -22.40 -7.79
N PRO A 44 17.85 -22.55 -8.97
CA PRO A 44 17.77 -23.81 -9.72
C PRO A 44 18.47 -24.93 -8.93
N SER A 45 17.89 -26.14 -8.93
CA SER A 45 18.60 -27.33 -8.46
C SER A 45 19.51 -27.87 -9.56
N ASP A 46 20.47 -28.72 -9.19
CA ASP A 46 21.37 -29.37 -10.15
C ASP A 46 20.61 -30.25 -11.16
N ASP A 47 19.43 -30.77 -10.78
CA ASP A 47 18.58 -31.58 -11.65
C ASP A 47 18.13 -30.83 -12.92
N VAL A 48 18.07 -29.49 -12.89
CA VAL A 48 17.74 -28.65 -14.04
C VAL A 48 18.71 -28.88 -15.20
N LEU A 49 19.96 -29.27 -14.92
CA LEU A 49 20.98 -29.52 -15.95
C LEU A 49 20.73 -30.80 -16.75
N THR A 50 19.98 -31.75 -16.19
CA THR A 50 19.82 -33.10 -16.76
C THR A 50 18.36 -33.47 -17.01
N SER A 51 17.41 -32.71 -16.48
CA SER A 51 15.97 -32.97 -16.60
C SER A 51 15.22 -31.76 -17.16
N ARG A 52 14.59 -31.96 -18.32
CA ARG A 52 13.68 -30.98 -18.93
C ARG A 52 12.55 -30.60 -17.97
N ILE A 53 11.98 -31.58 -17.26
CA ILE A 53 10.87 -31.35 -16.33
C ILE A 53 11.31 -30.45 -15.17
N ALA A 54 12.51 -30.68 -14.64
CA ALA A 54 13.06 -29.82 -13.58
C ALA A 54 13.29 -28.40 -14.07
N GLY A 55 13.78 -28.23 -15.32
CA GLY A 55 13.91 -26.93 -15.96
C GLY A 55 12.56 -26.20 -16.09
N GLU A 56 11.54 -26.86 -16.63
CA GLU A 56 10.20 -26.28 -16.77
C GLU A 56 9.59 -25.88 -15.41
N GLN A 57 9.80 -26.70 -14.38
CA GLN A 57 9.35 -26.38 -13.02
C GLN A 57 10.08 -25.16 -12.44
N HIS A 58 11.38 -25.04 -12.69
CA HIS A 58 12.16 -23.88 -12.26
C HIS A 58 11.71 -22.60 -12.98
N ASP A 59 11.53 -22.65 -14.31
CA ASP A 59 11.07 -21.51 -15.09
C ASP A 59 9.69 -21.05 -14.62
N ASN A 60 8.75 -21.98 -14.42
CA ASN A 60 7.44 -21.67 -13.84
C ASN A 60 7.54 -21.01 -12.46
N ALA A 61 8.46 -21.47 -11.61
CA ALA A 61 8.67 -20.88 -10.29
C ALA A 61 9.24 -19.46 -10.39
N VAL A 62 10.15 -19.20 -11.34
CA VAL A 62 10.71 -17.86 -11.59
C VAL A 62 9.63 -16.91 -12.08
N GLU A 63 8.78 -17.32 -13.02
CA GLU A 63 7.67 -16.50 -13.50
C GLU A 63 6.67 -16.20 -12.38
N ALA A 64 6.27 -17.22 -11.60
CA ALA A 64 5.37 -17.03 -10.46
C ALA A 64 5.97 -16.09 -9.38
N TRP A 65 7.27 -16.18 -9.13
CA TRP A 65 7.98 -15.26 -8.25
C TRP A 65 7.97 -13.83 -8.79
N GLY A 66 8.20 -13.65 -10.10
CA GLY A 66 8.16 -12.36 -10.78
C GLY A 66 6.78 -11.70 -10.70
N GLU A 67 5.73 -12.44 -11.03
CA GLU A 67 4.34 -11.98 -10.93
C GLU A 67 3.97 -11.56 -9.51
N ALA A 68 4.34 -12.37 -8.51
CA ALA A 68 4.10 -12.02 -7.10
C ALA A 68 4.82 -10.73 -6.69
N GLY A 69 6.06 -10.53 -7.16
CA GLY A 69 6.84 -9.32 -6.92
C GLY A 69 6.24 -8.09 -7.60
N TRP A 70 5.80 -8.19 -8.85
CA TRP A 70 5.14 -7.09 -9.56
C TRP A 70 3.79 -6.72 -8.94
N ALA A 71 3.01 -7.71 -8.52
CA ALA A 71 1.77 -7.47 -7.79
C ALA A 71 2.01 -6.71 -6.46
N GLN A 72 3.12 -7.02 -5.77
CA GLN A 72 3.55 -6.31 -4.56
C GLN A 72 3.95 -4.86 -4.85
N VAL A 73 4.75 -4.62 -5.89
CA VAL A 73 5.11 -3.26 -6.34
C VAL A 73 3.86 -2.46 -6.73
N GLY A 74 2.91 -3.08 -7.45
CA GLY A 74 1.66 -2.43 -7.83
C GLY A 74 0.81 -1.99 -6.62
N ARG A 75 0.75 -2.81 -5.56
CA ARG A 75 0.09 -2.43 -4.29
C ARG A 75 0.77 -1.25 -3.62
N LEU A 76 2.10 -1.27 -3.53
CA LEU A 76 2.87 -0.16 -2.93
C LEU A 76 2.74 1.12 -3.75
N CYS A 77 2.76 1.05 -5.08
CA CYS A 77 2.58 2.20 -5.95
C CYS A 77 1.28 2.93 -5.62
N ARG A 78 0.16 2.21 -5.59
CA ARG A 78 -1.16 2.79 -5.27
C ARG A 78 -1.19 3.40 -3.88
N PHE A 79 -0.57 2.76 -2.89
CA PHE A 79 -0.43 3.34 -1.56
C PHE A 79 0.32 4.68 -1.58
N PHE A 80 1.43 4.79 -2.31
CA PHE A 80 2.17 6.06 -2.42
C PHE A 80 1.42 7.13 -3.23
N ASP A 81 0.66 6.72 -4.25
CA ASP A 81 -0.22 7.62 -5.01
C ASP A 81 -1.33 8.19 -4.11
N GLU A 82 -1.97 7.35 -3.28
CA GLU A 82 -2.94 7.75 -2.27
C GLU A 82 -2.35 8.70 -1.22
N MET A 83 -1.07 8.53 -0.86
CA MET A 83 -0.34 9.46 0.01
C MET A 83 0.05 10.78 -0.69
N GLY A 84 -0.24 10.92 -1.98
CA GLY A 84 -0.04 12.16 -2.74
C GLY A 84 1.28 12.25 -3.49
N MET A 85 2.03 11.15 -3.61
CA MET A 85 3.24 11.11 -4.45
C MET A 85 2.86 11.36 -5.92
N LYS A 86 3.43 12.40 -6.51
CA LYS A 86 3.09 12.82 -7.88
C LYS A 86 3.94 12.08 -8.92
N GLY A 87 3.36 11.90 -10.11
CA GLY A 87 4.05 11.31 -11.26
C GLY A 87 4.11 9.78 -11.26
N LEU A 88 3.27 9.12 -10.47
CA LEU A 88 3.12 7.67 -10.50
C LEU A 88 2.12 7.24 -11.57
N ASP A 89 2.47 6.17 -12.30
CA ASP A 89 1.55 5.44 -13.18
C ASP A 89 1.35 4.05 -12.57
N CYS A 90 0.37 3.94 -11.68
CA CYS A 90 0.16 2.73 -10.91
C CYS A 90 -0.77 1.76 -11.64
N PRO A 91 -0.40 0.46 -11.75
CA PRO A 91 -1.25 -0.51 -12.41
C PRO A 91 -2.57 -0.68 -11.66
N ALA A 92 -3.64 -0.95 -12.41
CA ALA A 92 -4.93 -1.26 -11.83
C ALA A 92 -4.83 -2.54 -10.96
N PRO A 93 -5.65 -2.67 -9.91
CA PRO A 93 -5.73 -3.91 -9.14
C PRO A 93 -6.14 -5.07 -10.07
N GLU A 94 -5.42 -6.18 -10.00
CA GLU A 94 -5.80 -7.40 -10.69
C GLU A 94 -7.19 -7.86 -10.22
N THR A 95 -8.16 -7.89 -11.12
CA THR A 95 -9.45 -8.50 -10.86
C THR A 95 -9.33 -10.00 -11.11
N ARG A 96 -9.17 -10.80 -10.04
CA ARG A 96 -9.34 -12.25 -10.19
C ARG A 96 -10.81 -12.54 -10.51
N PRO A 97 -11.14 -13.32 -11.55
CA PRO A 97 -12.52 -13.77 -11.78
C PRO A 97 -13.03 -14.47 -10.52
N LYS A 98 -14.23 -14.13 -10.06
CA LYS A 98 -14.89 -14.89 -8.98
C LYS A 98 -15.13 -16.32 -9.50
N PRO A 99 -14.72 -17.37 -8.77
CA PRO A 99 -15.19 -18.72 -9.07
C PRO A 99 -16.72 -18.72 -8.99
N GLY A 100 -17.37 -19.13 -10.07
CA GLY A 100 -18.83 -19.36 -10.12
C GLY A 100 -19.22 -20.68 -9.45
#